data_AF-A0A2V3HM90-F1
#
_entry.id   AF-A0A2V3HM90-F1
#
_cell.length_a   1.000
_cell.length_b   1.000
_cell.length_c   1.000
_cell.angle_alpha   90.00
_cell.angle_beta   90.00
_cell.angle_gamma   90.00
#
_symmetry.space_group_name_H-M   'P 1'
#
loop_
_entity.id
_entity.type
_entity.pdbx_description
1 polymer ?
#
loop_
_entity_poly.entity_id
_entity_poly.type
_entity_poly.pdbx_seq_one_letter_code
_entity_poly.pdbx_strand_id
1 'polypeptide(L)'
;MSVVNRKHAFAVLPLLILLLSSLSPLLLTMGVEAEDDATVVDARGTRPALLVDGLPPLLCESGTPCDIPARMPTVPVGATSAESSQWWFSFGPDVDANGFDDRLQDVLAGNGSSPSPTAILAPDGRMTVALVIDYAWHPEVAEKSALETVLRSHGWVGADGDAKLFTVSNLDSVIVDKVPQSALLELWRMPGVVVVEMQDVIEPFLDFAAPATLSRQSSTYAHSAHAYGYDGDGVVIAVVDSGVDNEHRSLNDFDDEDDDPDLVPTSYTDQKWVAGYDATSLTSNVDGSDDPDDTAGHGTHVSGIAMGTGDARRQYTGMAPGAYLVDLKVFTDVGRANSADVIRGIEWAINNRDTNWGNNDSSNGIDVMSMSFGTGSAPGAA
;
A
#
# COMPACT_ATOMS: atom_id res chain seq x y z
N MET A 1 -21.81 59.19 40.35
CA MET A 1 -22.43 59.20 41.70
C MET A 1 -22.27 57.81 42.31
N SER A 2 -22.07 57.73 43.63
CA SER A 2 -21.80 56.49 44.36
C SER A 2 -23.04 55.98 45.08
N VAL A 3 -23.28 54.67 45.07
CA VAL A 3 -23.93 53.92 46.16
C VAL A 3 -23.22 52.56 46.27
N VAL A 4 -23.04 52.05 47.50
CA VAL A 4 -22.06 51.00 47.85
C VAL A 4 -22.64 49.93 48.78
N ASN A 5 -22.23 48.67 48.55
CA ASN A 5 -22.21 47.50 49.46
C ASN A 5 -23.51 46.85 50.00
N ARG A 6 -23.54 45.51 49.93
CA ARG A 6 -23.22 44.55 51.03
C ARG A 6 -22.57 43.29 50.39
N LYS A 7 -21.27 43.03 50.55
CA LYS A 7 -20.53 42.37 51.67
C LYS A 7 -20.85 40.89 51.91
N HIS A 8 -19.91 40.00 51.54
CA HIS A 8 -19.24 38.90 52.29
C HIS A 8 -18.05 38.46 51.38
N ALA A 9 -16.74 38.61 51.67
CA ALA A 9 -15.89 38.18 52.80
C ALA A 9 -15.92 36.63 52.96
N PHE A 10 -14.87 35.80 52.78
CA PHE A 10 -13.39 35.86 52.82
C PHE A 10 -12.80 34.70 51.92
N ALA A 11 -11.49 34.49 51.60
CA ALA A 11 -10.21 35.21 51.76
C ALA A 11 -9.07 34.63 50.87
N VAL A 12 -8.17 35.51 50.37
CA VAL A 12 -6.68 35.47 50.41
C VAL A 12 -5.85 34.29 49.81
N LEU A 13 -5.18 34.63 48.68
CA LEU A 13 -3.88 34.20 48.06
C LEU A 13 -2.69 33.97 49.06
N PRO A 14 -1.40 33.74 48.68
CA PRO A 14 -0.73 33.34 47.41
C PRO A 14 0.42 32.28 47.61
N LEU A 15 1.37 32.25 46.64
CA LEU A 15 2.84 32.10 46.77
C LEU A 15 3.40 30.77 46.20
N LEU A 16 4.19 30.66 45.11
CA LEU A 16 5.30 31.42 44.48
C LEU A 16 6.72 30.95 44.91
N ILE A 17 7.48 30.45 43.92
CA ILE A 17 8.95 30.20 43.86
C ILE A 17 9.53 29.09 44.77
N LEU A 18 10.17 28.10 44.15
CA LEU A 18 11.60 27.79 44.36
C LEU A 18 12.19 26.91 43.25
N LEU A 19 13.40 27.27 42.82
CA LEU A 19 14.26 26.59 41.85
C LEU A 19 15.36 25.83 42.61
N LEU A 20 15.97 24.84 41.95
CA LEU A 20 17.23 24.16 42.33
C LEU A 20 17.22 23.27 43.59
N SER A 21 17.25 21.96 43.38
CA SER A 21 18.31 21.11 43.96
C SER A 21 18.34 19.71 43.32
N SER A 22 19.43 19.39 42.64
CA SER A 22 19.83 18.02 42.32
C SER A 22 20.08 17.22 43.59
N LEU A 23 19.59 15.96 43.66
CA LEU A 23 20.22 14.83 44.36
C LEU A 23 19.36 13.57 44.18
N SER A 24 19.93 12.51 43.57
CA SER A 24 19.29 11.20 43.48
C SER A 24 19.27 10.50 44.84
N PRO A 25 18.18 9.78 45.19
CA PRO A 25 18.24 8.66 46.10
C PRO A 25 18.20 7.34 45.30
N LEU A 26 19.29 6.60 45.36
CA LEU A 26 19.36 5.19 44.99
C LEU A 26 18.34 4.41 45.87
N LEU A 27 17.30 3.83 45.27
CA LEU A 27 16.34 2.98 45.99
C LEU A 27 16.28 1.60 45.35
N LEU A 28 16.43 0.56 46.17
CA LEU A 28 16.47 -0.82 45.72
C LEU A 28 15.09 -1.26 45.21
N THR A 29 15.00 -1.63 43.93
CA THR A 29 14.00 -2.60 43.47
C THR A 29 14.61 -3.99 43.60
N MET A 30 13.95 -4.87 44.36
CA MET A 30 14.33 -6.28 44.39
C MET A 30 14.09 -6.89 43.01
N GLY A 31 14.99 -7.77 42.57
CA GLY A 31 14.90 -8.40 41.27
C GLY A 31 13.60 -9.19 41.11
N VAL A 32 12.76 -8.75 40.17
CA VAL A 32 12.19 -9.72 39.24
C VAL A 32 13.30 -9.95 38.22
N GLU A 33 13.90 -11.13 38.25
CA GLU A 33 14.74 -11.57 37.13
C GLU A 33 13.79 -11.70 35.94
N ALA A 34 13.87 -10.74 35.01
CA ALA A 34 13.49 -11.03 33.64
C ALA A 34 14.48 -12.09 33.17
N GLU A 35 13.99 -13.29 32.84
CA GLU A 35 14.86 -14.29 32.22
C GLU A 35 15.42 -13.71 30.93
N ASP A 36 16.74 -13.81 30.79
CA ASP A 36 17.52 -13.18 29.73
C ASP A 36 17.35 -13.98 28.43
N ASP A 37 16.23 -13.76 27.74
CA ASP A 37 15.82 -14.41 26.48
C ASP A 37 16.72 -14.06 25.27
N ALA A 38 17.92 -13.55 25.55
CA ALA A 38 18.97 -13.24 24.58
C ALA A 38 19.93 -14.42 24.33
N THR A 39 19.72 -15.60 24.94
CA THR A 39 20.80 -16.60 25.11
C THR A 39 20.52 -18.06 24.69
N VAL A 40 19.80 -18.31 23.59
CA VAL A 40 20.06 -19.51 22.74
C VAL A 40 19.97 -19.22 21.23
N VAL A 41 20.87 -18.36 20.72
CA VAL A 41 21.30 -18.51 19.33
C VAL A 41 22.32 -19.65 19.31
N ASP A 42 21.97 -20.80 18.73
CA ASP A 42 22.91 -21.91 18.55
C ASP A 42 24.11 -21.44 17.72
N ALA A 43 25.26 -22.11 17.81
CA ALA A 43 26.39 -21.96 16.89
C ALA A 43 26.00 -22.21 15.41
N ARG A 44 24.79 -22.71 15.15
CA ARG A 44 24.14 -22.83 13.85
C ARG A 44 23.43 -21.56 13.34
N GLY A 45 23.28 -20.50 14.17
CA GLY A 45 22.61 -19.27 13.77
C GLY A 45 21.08 -19.39 13.69
N THR A 46 20.49 -20.24 14.52
CA THR A 46 19.04 -20.46 14.63
C THR A 46 18.59 -20.44 16.10
N ARG A 47 17.30 -20.19 16.34
CA ARG A 47 16.59 -20.40 17.61
C ARG A 47 15.51 -21.49 17.43
N PRO A 48 15.06 -22.19 18.49
CA PRO A 48 14.02 -23.20 18.37
C PRO A 48 12.71 -22.64 17.78
N ALA A 49 11.90 -23.51 17.17
CA ALA A 49 10.55 -23.17 16.73
C ALA A 49 9.71 -22.59 17.89
N LEU A 50 9.11 -21.41 17.69
CA LEU A 50 8.09 -20.88 18.59
C LEU A 50 6.75 -21.50 18.22
N LEU A 51 5.98 -21.96 19.21
CA LEU A 51 4.68 -22.57 19.00
C LEU A 51 3.62 -21.68 19.64
N VAL A 52 2.68 -21.19 18.84
CA VAL A 52 1.60 -20.30 19.27
C VAL A 52 0.27 -21.06 19.21
N ASP A 53 -0.54 -20.94 20.26
CA ASP A 53 -1.86 -21.58 20.32
C ASP A 53 -2.78 -20.99 19.23
N GLY A 54 -3.33 -21.87 18.37
CA GLY A 54 -4.21 -21.51 17.26
C GLY A 54 -3.51 -21.44 15.89
N LEU A 55 -2.18 -21.30 15.88
CA LEU A 55 -1.37 -21.22 14.66
C LEU A 55 -0.78 -22.60 14.29
N PRO A 56 -0.94 -23.09 13.04
CA PRO A 56 -0.22 -24.28 12.59
C PRO A 56 1.29 -23.98 12.50
N PRO A 57 2.17 -24.79 13.10
CA PRO A 57 3.60 -24.53 13.06
C PRO A 57 4.17 -24.72 11.65
N LEU A 58 5.17 -23.91 11.26
CA LEU A 58 5.95 -24.13 10.05
C LEU A 58 6.66 -25.49 10.11
N LEU A 59 6.18 -26.48 9.36
CA LEU A 59 6.77 -27.81 9.33
C LEU A 59 7.86 -27.92 8.27
N CYS A 60 9.03 -28.39 8.69
CA CYS A 60 10.14 -28.75 7.82
C CYS A 60 9.87 -30.09 7.12
N GLU A 61 10.74 -30.45 6.16
CA GLU A 61 10.69 -31.68 5.36
C GLU A 61 10.74 -32.97 6.21
N SER A 62 11.22 -32.87 7.44
CA SER A 62 11.19 -33.90 8.49
C SER A 62 9.80 -34.15 9.09
N GLY A 63 8.82 -33.29 8.84
CA GLY A 63 7.53 -33.27 9.52
C GLY A 63 7.58 -32.71 10.94
N THR A 64 8.68 -32.05 11.33
CA THR A 64 8.84 -31.37 12.62
C THR A 64 8.80 -29.85 12.43
N PRO A 65 8.41 -29.07 13.46
CA PRO A 65 8.54 -27.61 13.42
C PRO A 65 9.95 -27.17 13.04
N CYS A 66 10.07 -26.12 12.23
CA CYS A 66 11.34 -25.58 11.78
C CYS A 66 12.00 -24.68 12.85
N ASP A 67 13.30 -24.88 13.08
CA ASP A 67 14.11 -23.91 13.82
C ASP A 67 14.11 -22.56 13.07
N ILE A 68 13.87 -21.48 13.79
CA ILE A 68 13.77 -20.13 13.24
C ILE A 68 15.17 -19.60 12.93
N PRO A 69 15.46 -19.10 11.71
CA PRO A 69 16.71 -18.43 11.39
C PRO A 69 16.96 -17.22 12.29
N ALA A 70 18.21 -16.91 12.61
CA ALA A 70 18.54 -15.71 13.39
C ALA A 70 18.20 -14.40 12.65
N ARG A 71 17.85 -14.44 11.35
CA ARG A 71 17.48 -13.29 10.50
C ARG A 71 18.46 -12.11 10.60
N MET A 72 19.75 -12.44 10.72
CA MET A 72 20.88 -11.50 10.75
C MET A 72 21.87 -11.83 9.61
N PRO A 73 21.45 -11.66 8.33
CA PRO A 73 22.32 -11.97 7.20
C PRO A 73 23.49 -10.98 7.10
N THR A 74 24.62 -11.43 6.58
CA THR A 74 25.75 -10.53 6.28
C THR A 74 25.46 -9.80 4.97
N VAL A 75 25.19 -8.50 5.05
CA VAL A 75 24.91 -7.65 3.88
C VAL A 75 26.10 -7.67 2.91
N PRO A 76 25.90 -7.94 1.60
CA PRO A 76 26.95 -7.92 0.61
C PRO A 76 27.63 -6.56 0.47
N VAL A 77 28.93 -6.55 0.18
CA VAL A 77 29.68 -5.30 -0.02
C VAL A 77 29.15 -4.56 -1.25
N GLY A 78 28.58 -3.37 -1.03
CA GLY A 78 28.03 -2.53 -2.09
C GLY A 78 26.53 -2.71 -2.34
N ALA A 79 25.85 -3.58 -1.60
CA ALA A 79 24.38 -3.64 -1.63
C ALA A 79 23.76 -2.34 -1.07
N THR A 80 22.68 -1.90 -1.71
CA THR A 80 21.82 -0.81 -1.25
C THR A 80 20.61 -1.36 -0.50
N SER A 81 19.94 -0.52 0.29
CA SER A 81 18.69 -0.85 0.99
C SER A 81 17.81 0.39 0.94
N ALA A 82 16.55 0.24 0.58
CA ALA A 82 15.54 1.28 0.77
C ALA A 82 15.20 1.45 2.26
N GLU A 83 15.19 0.34 2.99
CA GLU A 83 14.78 0.29 4.38
C GLU A 83 15.91 0.47 5.40
N SER A 84 15.52 0.76 6.65
CA SER A 84 16.48 0.76 7.76
C SER A 84 16.90 -0.67 8.13
N SER A 85 18.19 -0.88 8.43
CA SER A 85 18.67 -2.22 8.82
C SER A 85 17.86 -2.78 10.00
N GLN A 86 17.47 -4.06 9.92
CA GLN A 86 16.69 -4.78 10.93
C GLN A 86 15.20 -4.38 11.05
N TRP A 87 14.65 -3.63 10.07
CA TRP A 87 13.22 -3.27 10.01
C TRP A 87 12.27 -4.45 10.21
N TRP A 88 12.60 -5.60 9.63
CA TRP A 88 11.80 -6.83 9.64
C TRP A 88 11.51 -7.39 11.04
N PHE A 89 12.31 -7.08 12.07
CA PHE A 89 12.01 -7.50 13.46
C PHE A 89 10.89 -6.68 14.11
N SER A 90 10.40 -5.63 13.45
CA SER A 90 9.29 -4.77 13.91
C SER A 90 8.06 -4.83 12.99
N PHE A 91 8.04 -5.79 12.07
CA PHE A 91 7.13 -5.83 10.93
C PHE A 91 6.41 -7.18 10.82
N GLY A 92 5.22 -7.14 10.20
CA GLY A 92 4.58 -8.31 9.60
C GLY A 92 3.40 -8.91 10.38
N PRO A 93 2.42 -9.51 9.68
CA PRO A 93 1.45 -10.45 10.24
C PRO A 93 2.11 -11.83 10.47
N ASP A 94 3.01 -11.88 11.44
CA ASP A 94 3.81 -13.05 11.82
C ASP A 94 3.87 -13.10 13.36
N VAL A 95 2.93 -13.83 13.97
CA VAL A 95 2.73 -13.86 15.43
C VAL A 95 3.81 -14.66 16.15
N ASP A 96 4.45 -15.64 15.49
CA ASP A 96 5.56 -16.42 16.05
C ASP A 96 6.96 -15.83 15.71
N ALA A 97 6.98 -14.77 14.91
CA ALA A 97 8.14 -14.00 14.47
C ALA A 97 9.22 -14.87 13.80
N ASN A 98 8.84 -15.81 12.93
CA ASN A 98 9.77 -16.69 12.22
C ASN A 98 10.26 -16.16 10.84
N GLY A 99 9.69 -15.06 10.37
CA GLY A 99 9.90 -14.48 9.04
C GLY A 99 9.02 -15.15 7.97
N PHE A 100 7.83 -15.60 8.32
CA PHE A 100 6.90 -16.26 7.40
C PHE A 100 5.45 -15.95 7.82
N ASP A 101 4.68 -15.42 6.89
CA ASP A 101 3.29 -15.01 7.13
C ASP A 101 2.41 -16.18 7.58
N ASP A 102 1.69 -15.97 8.69
CA ASP A 102 0.83 -16.97 9.32
C ASP A 102 -0.21 -17.57 8.37
N ARG A 103 -0.68 -16.78 7.39
CA ARG A 103 -1.63 -17.23 6.36
C ARG A 103 -1.01 -18.25 5.42
N LEU A 104 0.30 -18.16 5.16
CA LEU A 104 1.02 -19.20 4.41
C LEU A 104 1.16 -20.48 5.24
N GLN A 105 1.26 -20.38 6.57
CA GLN A 105 1.30 -21.55 7.46
C GLN A 105 -0.03 -22.32 7.42
N ASP A 106 -1.17 -21.62 7.46
CA ASP A 106 -2.50 -22.21 7.27
C ASP A 106 -2.69 -22.87 5.88
N VAL A 107 -2.23 -22.22 4.82
CA VAL A 107 -2.28 -22.77 3.45
C VAL A 107 -1.38 -24.01 3.30
N LEU A 108 -0.18 -24.01 3.91
CA LEU A 108 0.70 -25.17 3.93
C LEU A 108 0.11 -26.35 4.74
N ALA A 109 -0.48 -26.06 5.91
CA ALA A 109 -1.19 -27.02 6.74
C ALA A 109 -2.45 -27.60 6.06
N GLY A 110 -3.00 -26.90 5.08
CA GLY A 110 -4.23 -27.29 4.37
C GLY A 110 -5.51 -26.86 5.08
N ASN A 111 -5.43 -25.91 6.01
CA ASN A 111 -6.58 -25.28 6.66
C ASN A 111 -7.28 -24.29 5.73
N GLY A 112 -6.55 -23.71 4.78
CA GLY A 112 -7.06 -22.78 3.77
C GLY A 112 -6.61 -23.13 2.34
N SER A 113 -7.21 -22.43 1.37
CA SER A 113 -6.74 -22.38 -0.02
C SER A 113 -6.04 -21.05 -0.29
N SER A 114 -5.17 -21.01 -1.30
CA SER A 114 -4.61 -19.74 -1.79
C SER A 114 -5.73 -18.74 -2.14
N PRO A 115 -5.73 -17.52 -1.57
CA PRO A 115 -6.68 -16.47 -1.94
C PRO A 115 -6.25 -15.72 -3.21
N SER A 116 -5.04 -15.98 -3.73
CA SER A 116 -4.45 -15.21 -4.83
C SER A 116 -5.36 -15.19 -6.07
N PRO A 117 -5.66 -14.00 -6.65
CA PRO A 117 -6.49 -13.90 -7.83
C PRO A 117 -5.92 -14.62 -9.07
N THR A 118 -4.60 -14.83 -9.12
CA THR A 118 -3.88 -15.46 -10.22
C THR A 118 -3.49 -16.93 -9.95
N ALA A 119 -4.00 -17.52 -8.85
CA ALA A 119 -3.69 -18.89 -8.48
C ALA A 119 -4.04 -19.92 -9.58
N ILE A 120 -3.12 -20.84 -9.83
CA ILE A 120 -3.25 -21.98 -10.76
C ILE A 120 -2.93 -23.29 -10.04
N LEU A 121 -3.32 -24.42 -10.61
CA LEU A 121 -2.94 -25.73 -10.07
C LEU A 121 -1.47 -26.04 -10.42
N ALA A 122 -0.60 -26.11 -9.41
CA ALA A 122 0.81 -26.46 -9.55
C ALA A 122 1.03 -27.98 -9.72
N PRO A 123 2.24 -28.40 -10.18
CA PRO A 123 2.63 -29.81 -10.27
C PRO A 123 2.62 -30.57 -8.93
N ASP A 124 2.68 -29.86 -7.79
CA ASP A 124 2.53 -30.44 -6.45
C ASP A 124 1.06 -30.76 -6.08
N GLY A 125 0.12 -30.50 -6.99
CA GLY A 125 -1.31 -30.79 -6.84
C GLY A 125 -2.05 -29.76 -5.97
N ARG A 126 -1.43 -28.63 -5.64
CA ARG A 126 -2.02 -27.55 -4.83
C ARG A 126 -2.20 -26.27 -5.66
N MET A 127 -3.06 -25.37 -5.18
CA MET A 127 -3.19 -24.04 -5.77
C MET A 127 -1.98 -23.18 -5.39
N THR A 128 -1.37 -22.53 -6.37
CA THR A 128 -0.24 -21.61 -6.19
C THR A 128 -0.62 -20.38 -5.38
N VAL A 129 0.36 -19.79 -4.70
CA VAL A 129 0.23 -18.52 -3.95
C VAL A 129 0.92 -17.37 -4.69
N ALA A 130 0.64 -16.14 -4.27
CA ALA A 130 1.38 -14.96 -4.70
C ALA A 130 2.01 -14.32 -3.47
N LEU A 131 3.25 -13.83 -3.62
CA LEU A 131 4.12 -13.47 -2.50
C LEU A 131 4.74 -12.08 -2.68
N VAL A 132 5.05 -11.46 -1.54
CA VAL A 132 6.12 -10.47 -1.42
C VAL A 132 7.23 -11.18 -0.65
N ILE A 133 8.45 -11.16 -1.18
CA ILE A 133 9.62 -11.83 -0.58
C ILE A 133 10.63 -10.76 -0.23
N ASP A 134 10.72 -10.44 1.05
CA ASP A 134 11.51 -9.34 1.57
C ASP A 134 12.95 -9.75 1.84
N TYR A 135 13.87 -8.86 1.54
CA TYR A 135 15.31 -9.04 1.75
C TYR A 135 15.85 -7.98 2.71
N ALA A 136 17.01 -8.29 3.32
CA ALA A 136 17.77 -7.36 4.14
C ALA A 136 18.52 -6.27 3.33
N TRP A 137 18.36 -6.25 2.01
CA TRP A 137 18.92 -5.30 1.05
C TRP A 137 18.15 -5.39 -0.27
N HIS A 138 18.26 -4.38 -1.13
CA HIS A 138 17.55 -4.33 -2.42
C HIS A 138 17.92 -5.53 -3.32
N PRO A 139 16.96 -6.38 -3.75
CA PRO A 139 17.25 -7.58 -4.53
C PRO A 139 17.72 -7.25 -5.96
N GLU A 140 18.96 -7.58 -6.28
CA GLU A 140 19.56 -7.32 -7.57
C GLU A 140 19.50 -8.55 -8.48
N VAL A 141 20.17 -8.48 -9.64
CA VAL A 141 20.21 -9.56 -10.65
C VAL A 141 20.59 -10.92 -10.05
N ALA A 142 21.46 -10.95 -9.03
CA ALA A 142 21.91 -12.19 -8.40
C ALA A 142 20.80 -12.85 -7.56
N GLU A 143 20.15 -12.08 -6.68
CA GLU A 143 19.04 -12.53 -5.84
C GLU A 143 17.86 -12.96 -6.70
N LYS A 144 17.47 -12.15 -7.69
CA LYS A 144 16.40 -12.46 -8.65
C LYS A 144 16.67 -13.76 -9.42
N SER A 145 17.90 -13.96 -9.91
CA SER A 145 18.27 -15.19 -10.64
C SER A 145 18.28 -16.44 -9.75
N ALA A 146 18.71 -16.30 -8.49
CA ALA A 146 18.68 -17.40 -7.52
C ALA A 146 17.22 -17.78 -7.18
N LEU A 147 16.37 -16.79 -6.95
CA LEU A 147 14.95 -16.96 -6.62
C LEU A 147 14.19 -17.59 -7.78
N GLU A 148 14.40 -17.13 -9.02
CA GLU A 148 13.84 -17.76 -10.21
C GLU A 148 14.31 -19.22 -10.39
N THR A 149 15.57 -19.52 -10.03
CA THR A 149 16.09 -20.91 -10.08
C THR A 149 15.36 -21.82 -9.11
N VAL A 150 15.09 -21.36 -7.88
CA VAL A 150 14.29 -22.10 -6.89
C VAL A 150 12.85 -22.26 -7.38
N LEU A 151 12.20 -21.19 -7.84
CA LEU A 151 10.84 -21.25 -8.37
C LEU A 151 10.71 -22.28 -9.51
N ARG A 152 11.65 -22.26 -10.47
CA ARG A 152 11.63 -23.20 -11.61
C ARG A 152 11.96 -24.64 -11.23
N SER A 153 12.76 -24.90 -10.19
CA SER A 153 12.99 -26.27 -9.71
C SER A 153 11.70 -26.90 -9.15
N HIS A 154 10.81 -26.08 -8.61
CA HIS A 154 9.47 -26.44 -8.12
C HIS A 154 8.37 -26.38 -9.18
N GLY A 155 8.70 -26.10 -10.45
CA GLY A 155 7.74 -26.08 -11.55
C GLY A 155 6.92 -24.79 -11.67
N TRP A 156 7.43 -23.66 -11.17
CA TRP A 156 6.90 -22.34 -11.49
C TRP A 156 6.89 -22.10 -13.01
N VAL A 157 5.78 -21.57 -13.51
CA VAL A 157 5.51 -21.46 -14.95
C VAL A 157 6.32 -20.34 -15.63
N GLY A 158 6.75 -19.33 -14.86
CA GLY A 158 7.48 -18.16 -15.37
C GLY A 158 6.65 -17.28 -16.31
N ALA A 159 7.30 -16.27 -16.90
CA ALA A 159 6.65 -15.31 -17.80
C ALA A 159 5.96 -15.98 -19.02
N ASP A 160 6.50 -17.10 -19.52
CA ASP A 160 5.89 -17.90 -20.60
C ASP A 160 4.52 -18.47 -20.22
N GLY A 161 4.25 -18.63 -18.92
CA GLY A 161 2.97 -19.04 -18.35
C GLY A 161 2.25 -17.90 -17.62
N ASP A 162 2.46 -16.65 -18.05
CA ASP A 162 1.84 -15.44 -17.50
C ASP A 162 2.22 -15.15 -16.02
N ALA A 163 3.30 -15.73 -15.49
CA ALA A 163 3.73 -15.39 -14.13
C ALA A 163 4.49 -14.05 -14.08
N LYS A 164 4.13 -13.20 -13.11
CA LYS A 164 4.77 -11.93 -12.80
C LYS A 164 5.89 -12.16 -11.79
N LEU A 165 7.08 -11.63 -12.04
CA LEU A 165 8.20 -11.54 -11.08
C LEU A 165 8.94 -10.23 -11.33
N PHE A 166 9.01 -9.35 -10.32
CA PHE A 166 9.66 -8.04 -10.44
C PHE A 166 10.14 -7.51 -9.08
N THR A 167 10.89 -6.41 -9.13
CA THR A 167 11.34 -5.60 -7.99
C THR A 167 10.96 -4.15 -8.26
N VAL A 168 10.75 -3.34 -7.22
CA VAL A 168 10.49 -1.89 -7.33
C VAL A 168 11.59 -1.12 -6.59
N SER A 169 11.94 0.08 -7.06
CA SER A 169 13.16 0.79 -6.62
C SER A 169 13.13 1.18 -5.14
N ASN A 170 11.93 1.32 -4.57
CA ASN A 170 11.68 1.84 -3.23
C ASN A 170 11.35 0.75 -2.20
N LEU A 171 11.46 -0.53 -2.55
CA LEU A 171 11.30 -1.65 -1.61
C LEU A 171 12.48 -2.63 -1.73
N ASP A 172 12.83 -3.25 -0.61
CA ASP A 172 13.85 -4.30 -0.55
C ASP A 172 13.25 -5.70 -0.80
N SER A 173 12.33 -5.81 -1.76
CA SER A 173 11.46 -6.99 -1.91
C SER A 173 11.33 -7.46 -3.36
N VAL A 174 11.18 -8.78 -3.56
CA VAL A 174 10.78 -9.40 -4.83
C VAL A 174 9.29 -9.73 -4.78
N ILE A 175 8.53 -9.17 -5.71
CA ILE A 175 7.10 -9.42 -5.86
C ILE A 175 6.93 -10.51 -6.92
N VAL A 176 6.23 -11.60 -6.59
CA VAL A 176 6.06 -12.75 -7.50
C VAL A 176 4.70 -13.44 -7.34
N ASP A 177 4.11 -13.89 -8.45
CA ASP A 177 2.84 -14.63 -8.44
C ASP A 177 3.00 -16.09 -8.90
N LYS A 178 1.92 -16.87 -8.81
CA LYS A 178 1.83 -18.28 -9.25
C LYS A 178 2.89 -19.21 -8.63
N VAL A 179 3.39 -18.91 -7.43
CA VAL A 179 4.41 -19.69 -6.70
C VAL A 179 3.87 -21.05 -6.23
N PRO A 180 4.49 -22.19 -6.61
CA PRO A 180 4.14 -23.50 -6.07
C PRO A 180 4.37 -23.56 -4.56
N GLN A 181 3.43 -24.14 -3.80
CA GLN A 181 3.54 -24.20 -2.34
C GLN A 181 4.77 -24.98 -1.88
N SER A 182 5.18 -25.98 -2.66
CA SER A 182 6.39 -26.75 -2.40
C SER A 182 7.68 -25.91 -2.37
N ALA A 183 7.72 -24.72 -2.99
CA ALA A 183 8.91 -23.84 -3.00
C ALA A 183 9.08 -23.02 -1.72
N LEU A 184 8.02 -22.85 -0.91
CA LEU A 184 7.95 -21.84 0.15
C LEU A 184 9.05 -21.98 1.21
N LEU A 185 9.38 -23.21 1.62
CA LEU A 185 10.44 -23.47 2.60
C LEU A 185 11.85 -23.19 2.06
N GLU A 186 12.10 -23.40 0.77
CA GLU A 186 13.41 -23.11 0.17
C GLU A 186 13.60 -21.60 0.01
N LEU A 187 12.54 -20.90 -0.46
CA LEU A 187 12.50 -19.42 -0.53
C LEU A 187 12.73 -18.77 0.84
N TRP A 188 12.00 -19.22 1.88
CA TRP A 188 12.13 -18.72 3.27
C TRP A 188 13.55 -18.85 3.86
N ARG A 189 14.34 -19.81 3.37
CA ARG A 189 15.74 -20.06 3.81
C ARG A 189 16.79 -19.42 2.90
N MET A 190 16.40 -18.75 1.81
CA MET A 190 17.36 -18.16 0.88
C MET A 190 18.25 -17.10 1.57
N PRO A 191 19.54 -17.00 1.20
CA PRO A 191 20.41 -15.94 1.72
C PRO A 191 19.83 -14.56 1.41
N GLY A 192 19.74 -13.71 2.44
CA GLY A 192 19.24 -12.35 2.34
C GLY A 192 17.74 -12.21 2.58
N VAL A 193 16.93 -13.24 2.36
CA VAL A 193 15.48 -13.22 2.65
C VAL A 193 15.26 -13.05 4.16
N VAL A 194 14.37 -12.14 4.54
CA VAL A 194 14.02 -11.83 5.93
C VAL A 194 12.58 -12.17 6.28
N VAL A 195 11.64 -11.92 5.37
CA VAL A 195 10.21 -12.25 5.52
C VAL A 195 9.71 -12.84 4.19
N VAL A 196 8.73 -13.74 4.27
CA VAL A 196 7.96 -14.22 3.12
C VAL A 196 6.48 -13.96 3.42
N GLU A 197 5.89 -12.98 2.74
CA GLU A 197 4.51 -12.56 2.89
C GLU A 197 3.60 -13.11 1.79
N MET A 198 2.34 -13.36 2.11
CA MET A 198 1.30 -13.56 1.10
C MET A 198 0.81 -12.20 0.58
N GLN A 199 0.67 -12.06 -0.74
CA GLN A 199 0.00 -10.88 -1.30
C GLN A 199 -1.46 -10.84 -0.87
N ASP A 200 -1.93 -9.64 -0.49
CA ASP A 200 -3.33 -9.40 -0.19
C ASP A 200 -4.19 -9.39 -1.46
N VAL A 201 -5.45 -9.78 -1.27
CA VAL A 201 -6.54 -9.47 -2.20
C VAL A 201 -7.06 -8.08 -1.84
N ILE A 202 -7.09 -7.21 -2.84
CA ILE A 202 -7.52 -5.81 -2.69
C ILE A 202 -8.95 -5.68 -3.24
N GLU A 203 -9.81 -5.04 -2.46
CA GLU A 203 -11.22 -4.80 -2.76
C GLU A 203 -11.53 -3.30 -2.77
N PRO A 204 -12.36 -2.81 -3.71
CA PRO A 204 -12.76 -1.41 -3.78
C PRO A 204 -13.75 -1.03 -2.66
N PHE A 205 -13.65 0.18 -2.11
CA PHE A 205 -14.48 0.67 -1.01
C PHE A 205 -15.21 1.98 -1.35
N LEU A 206 -16.53 1.91 -1.56
CA LEU A 206 -17.41 3.08 -1.74
C LEU A 206 -18.79 2.91 -1.07
N ASP A 207 -18.81 2.55 0.22
CA ASP A 207 -20.07 2.32 0.96
C ASP A 207 -20.83 3.60 1.36
N PHE A 208 -20.14 4.74 1.55
CA PHE A 208 -20.76 5.95 2.12
C PHE A 208 -20.20 7.27 1.54
N ALA A 209 -21.07 8.06 0.92
CA ALA A 209 -20.76 9.46 0.58
C ALA A 209 -20.94 10.38 1.80
N ALA A 210 -19.91 11.14 2.18
CA ALA A 210 -19.95 12.05 3.32
C ALA A 210 -20.75 13.35 3.02
N PRO A 211 -21.88 13.64 3.69
CA PRO A 211 -22.73 14.79 3.32
C PRO A 211 -22.21 16.18 3.75
N ALA A 212 -21.01 16.27 4.33
CA ALA A 212 -20.61 17.36 5.22
C ALA A 212 -19.53 18.31 4.68
N THR A 213 -18.91 18.01 3.54
CA THR A 213 -17.69 18.68 3.03
C THR A 213 -17.92 19.98 2.26
N LEU A 214 -19.16 20.37 1.98
CA LEU A 214 -19.52 21.67 1.41
C LEU A 214 -18.84 22.01 0.06
N SER A 215 -18.72 21.03 -0.86
CA SER A 215 -18.39 21.29 -2.27
C SER A 215 -19.42 22.18 -2.99
N ARG A 216 -20.54 22.51 -2.34
CA ARG A 216 -21.54 23.47 -2.82
C ARG A 216 -22.02 24.39 -1.69
N GLN A 217 -22.46 25.59 -2.09
CA GLN A 217 -23.23 26.56 -1.29
C GLN A 217 -24.24 25.88 -0.34
N SER A 218 -24.22 26.29 0.93
CA SER A 218 -25.09 25.79 1.99
C SER A 218 -25.85 26.92 2.69
N SER A 219 -27.09 26.67 3.10
CA SER A 219 -27.87 27.61 3.91
C SER A 219 -27.36 27.74 5.36
N THR A 220 -26.50 26.82 5.81
CA THR A 220 -25.90 26.81 7.16
C THR A 220 -24.49 27.39 7.17
N TYR A 221 -23.72 27.18 6.09
CA TYR A 221 -22.32 27.60 5.98
C TYR A 221 -22.14 28.45 4.71
N ALA A 222 -21.78 29.72 4.89
CA ALA A 222 -21.97 30.75 3.87
C ALA A 222 -21.01 30.72 2.67
N HIS A 223 -19.89 29.98 2.74
CA HIS A 223 -18.87 29.92 1.68
C HIS A 223 -18.29 28.50 1.62
N SER A 224 -18.18 27.94 0.41
CA SER A 224 -17.39 26.72 0.12
C SER A 224 -15.91 27.08 -0.07
N ALA A 225 -15.03 26.08 -0.17
CA ALA A 225 -13.62 26.29 -0.54
C ALA A 225 -13.49 27.03 -1.89
N HIS A 226 -14.30 26.65 -2.89
CA HIS A 226 -14.38 27.30 -4.21
C HIS A 226 -14.68 28.80 -4.12
N ALA A 227 -15.51 29.22 -3.15
CA ALA A 227 -15.85 30.65 -2.97
C ALA A 227 -14.66 31.51 -2.47
N TYR A 228 -13.57 30.87 -2.04
CA TYR A 228 -12.29 31.51 -1.72
C TYR A 228 -11.24 31.34 -2.83
N GLY A 229 -11.59 30.71 -3.97
CA GLY A 229 -10.65 30.37 -5.04
C GLY A 229 -9.80 29.13 -4.76
N TYR A 230 -10.30 28.20 -3.93
CA TYR A 230 -9.67 26.90 -3.72
C TYR A 230 -10.51 25.80 -4.37
N ASP A 231 -10.13 25.42 -5.58
CA ASP A 231 -10.80 24.44 -6.43
C ASP A 231 -9.85 23.38 -7.02
N GLY A 232 -8.56 23.41 -6.66
CA GLY A 232 -7.57 22.44 -7.14
C GLY A 232 -6.79 22.87 -8.37
N ASP A 233 -6.95 24.11 -8.86
CA ASP A 233 -6.08 24.66 -9.92
C ASP A 233 -4.59 24.45 -9.58
N GLY A 234 -3.85 23.92 -10.56
CA GLY A 234 -2.44 23.58 -10.44
C GLY A 234 -2.12 22.35 -9.57
N VAL A 235 -3.09 21.47 -9.32
CA VAL A 235 -2.89 20.18 -8.62
C VAL A 235 -3.13 19.02 -9.58
N VAL A 236 -2.22 18.05 -9.60
CA VAL A 236 -2.41 16.77 -10.31
C VAL A 236 -2.79 15.68 -9.34
N ILE A 237 -3.95 15.05 -9.56
CA ILE A 237 -4.46 13.94 -8.75
C ILE A 237 -4.37 12.65 -9.57
N ALA A 238 -3.52 11.73 -9.12
CA ALA A 238 -3.49 10.36 -9.63
C ALA A 238 -4.55 9.51 -8.92
N VAL A 239 -5.51 8.99 -9.68
CA VAL A 239 -6.55 8.09 -9.19
C VAL A 239 -6.07 6.66 -9.42
N VAL A 240 -5.75 5.99 -8.32
CA VAL A 240 -5.30 4.59 -8.31
C VAL A 240 -6.53 3.74 -8.06
N ASP A 241 -7.10 3.15 -9.11
CA ASP A 241 -8.41 2.48 -9.05
C ASP A 241 -8.65 1.54 -10.26
N SER A 242 -9.89 1.37 -10.74
CA SER A 242 -10.26 0.49 -11.85
C SER A 242 -10.02 1.03 -13.27
N GLY A 243 -9.34 2.16 -13.39
CA GLY A 243 -9.33 3.01 -14.59
C GLY A 243 -10.27 4.20 -14.40
N VAL A 244 -10.29 5.13 -15.37
CA VAL A 244 -11.21 6.27 -15.42
C VAL A 244 -11.74 6.45 -16.84
N ASP A 245 -13.06 6.40 -16.99
CA ASP A 245 -13.80 6.94 -18.16
C ASP A 245 -13.61 8.47 -18.12
N ASN A 246 -12.56 8.91 -18.81
CA ASN A 246 -12.12 10.29 -18.89
C ASN A 246 -12.82 11.03 -20.04
N GLU A 247 -13.45 10.36 -21.01
CA GLU A 247 -14.37 10.98 -21.96
C GLU A 247 -15.73 11.37 -21.33
N HIS A 248 -16.02 10.90 -20.12
CA HIS A 248 -17.20 11.32 -19.37
C HIS A 248 -17.20 12.84 -19.14
N ARG A 249 -18.26 13.53 -19.60
CA ARG A 249 -18.63 14.97 -19.43
C ARG A 249 -18.17 15.75 -18.19
N SER A 250 -17.90 15.08 -17.07
CA SER A 250 -17.49 15.70 -15.80
C SER A 250 -15.97 15.64 -15.58
N LEU A 251 -15.25 14.97 -16.48
CA LEU A 251 -13.84 14.54 -16.35
C LEU A 251 -13.04 14.72 -17.65
N ASN A 252 -13.69 15.01 -18.78
CA ASN A 252 -13.06 15.27 -20.07
C ASN A 252 -12.33 16.63 -20.09
N ASP A 253 -13.02 17.72 -19.70
CA ASP A 253 -12.51 19.10 -19.76
C ASP A 253 -12.77 19.90 -18.46
N PHE A 254 -12.51 21.22 -18.46
CA PHE A 254 -12.76 22.08 -17.29
C PHE A 254 -14.03 22.93 -17.38
N ASP A 255 -14.57 23.19 -18.57
CA ASP A 255 -15.61 24.21 -18.78
C ASP A 255 -17.04 23.67 -18.93
N ASP A 256 -17.22 22.38 -19.23
CA ASP A 256 -18.50 21.73 -19.58
C ASP A 256 -19.23 22.41 -20.79
N GLU A 257 -18.50 23.03 -21.71
CA GLU A 257 -19.03 23.59 -22.98
C GLU A 257 -18.74 22.64 -24.18
N ASP A 258 -19.74 22.41 -25.03
CA ASP A 258 -19.70 21.39 -26.12
C ASP A 258 -19.38 19.94 -25.63
N ASP A 259 -19.84 19.65 -24.41
CA ASP A 259 -19.55 18.52 -23.49
C ASP A 259 -20.31 17.19 -23.76
N ASP A 260 -20.68 16.88 -25.00
CA ASP A 260 -21.26 15.57 -25.35
C ASP A 260 -20.17 14.47 -25.30
N PRO A 261 -20.31 13.39 -24.49
CA PRO A 261 -19.27 12.36 -24.37
C PRO A 261 -18.89 11.76 -25.73
N ASP A 262 -17.60 11.69 -26.01
CA ASP A 262 -17.07 11.11 -27.24
C ASP A 262 -16.28 9.80 -26.99
N LEU A 263 -15.25 9.53 -27.78
CA LEU A 263 -14.41 8.33 -27.72
C LEU A 263 -12.92 8.68 -27.94
N VAL A 264 -12.55 9.94 -27.71
CA VAL A 264 -11.21 10.49 -27.93
C VAL A 264 -10.90 11.46 -26.78
N PRO A 265 -10.17 11.02 -25.74
CA PRO A 265 -10.00 11.80 -24.50
C PRO A 265 -9.13 13.06 -24.69
N THR A 266 -8.49 13.17 -25.86
CA THR A 266 -7.73 14.34 -26.30
C THR A 266 -8.44 15.15 -27.39
N SER A 267 -9.77 15.09 -27.49
CA SER A 267 -10.54 15.90 -28.45
C SER A 267 -10.74 17.35 -28.00
N TYR A 268 -10.75 17.57 -26.68
CA TYR A 268 -10.90 18.87 -26.02
C TYR A 268 -9.58 19.64 -25.91
N THR A 269 -9.64 20.97 -25.99
CA THR A 269 -8.44 21.83 -25.96
C THR A 269 -7.86 22.07 -24.57
N ASP A 270 -8.64 21.77 -23.54
CA ASP A 270 -8.39 21.97 -22.12
C ASP A 270 -8.70 20.68 -21.35
N GLN A 271 -8.34 19.53 -21.94
CA GLN A 271 -8.51 18.22 -21.33
C GLN A 271 -7.93 18.14 -19.90
N LYS A 272 -8.65 17.46 -19.00
CA LYS A 272 -8.19 17.20 -17.62
C LYS A 272 -7.16 16.09 -17.53
N TRP A 273 -7.33 15.04 -18.35
CA TRP A 273 -6.44 13.89 -18.38
C TRP A 273 -5.09 14.29 -18.97
N VAL A 274 -4.01 13.97 -18.25
CA VAL A 274 -2.63 14.31 -18.68
C VAL A 274 -1.70 13.11 -18.80
N ALA A 275 -2.03 11.98 -18.17
CA ALA A 275 -1.31 10.71 -18.33
C ALA A 275 -2.13 9.53 -17.78
N GLY A 276 -1.81 8.31 -18.21
CA GLY A 276 -2.32 7.09 -17.59
C GLY A 276 -1.36 5.90 -17.66
N TYR A 277 -1.64 4.87 -16.87
CA TYR A 277 -0.86 3.64 -16.78
C TYR A 277 -1.72 2.45 -16.34
N ASP A 278 -1.63 1.33 -17.06
CA ASP A 278 -2.25 0.06 -16.68
C ASP A 278 -1.23 -0.82 -15.93
N ALA A 279 -1.29 -0.79 -14.61
CA ALA A 279 -0.44 -1.62 -13.77
C ALA A 279 -0.79 -3.11 -13.86
N THR A 280 -2.01 -3.45 -14.25
CA THR A 280 -2.46 -4.85 -14.42
C THR A 280 -1.82 -5.51 -15.63
N SER A 281 -1.57 -4.74 -16.69
CA SER A 281 -0.91 -5.16 -17.92
C SER A 281 0.62 -5.18 -17.79
N LEU A 282 1.25 -6.23 -18.32
CA LEU A 282 2.72 -6.30 -18.43
C LEU A 282 3.29 -5.55 -19.63
N THR A 283 2.45 -5.08 -20.56
CA THR A 283 2.87 -4.38 -21.79
C THR A 283 2.48 -2.90 -21.79
N SER A 284 2.04 -2.35 -20.67
CA SER A 284 1.69 -0.94 -20.54
C SER A 284 2.90 -0.02 -20.73
N ASN A 285 2.70 1.11 -21.42
CA ASN A 285 3.72 2.12 -21.67
C ASN A 285 4.02 2.89 -20.37
N VAL A 286 5.27 2.78 -19.90
CA VAL A 286 5.72 3.43 -18.66
C VAL A 286 5.87 4.95 -18.76
N ASP A 287 5.66 5.55 -19.93
CA ASP A 287 5.82 6.99 -20.19
C ASP A 287 4.54 7.82 -19.94
N GLY A 288 3.44 7.17 -19.54
CA GLY A 288 2.16 7.84 -19.25
C GLY A 288 1.26 8.02 -20.46
N SER A 289 1.62 7.51 -21.63
CA SER A 289 0.82 7.63 -22.86
C SER A 289 -0.33 6.63 -22.99
N ASP A 290 -0.48 5.70 -22.04
CA ASP A 290 -1.58 4.74 -22.03
C ASP A 290 -2.84 5.38 -21.46
N ASP A 291 -3.96 5.18 -22.15
CA ASP A 291 -5.28 5.42 -21.61
C ASP A 291 -5.93 4.06 -21.28
N PRO A 292 -6.10 3.69 -19.99
CA PRO A 292 -6.44 2.34 -19.62
C PRO A 292 -7.96 2.10 -19.42
N ASP A 293 -8.77 3.18 -19.37
CA ASP A 293 -10.25 3.24 -19.32
C ASP A 293 -10.94 2.47 -18.15
N ASP A 294 -12.10 2.95 -17.66
CA ASP A 294 -12.85 2.29 -16.58
C ASP A 294 -13.94 1.36 -17.10
N THR A 295 -13.65 0.07 -17.09
CA THR A 295 -14.61 -0.97 -17.44
C THR A 295 -15.49 -1.42 -16.27
N ALA A 296 -15.19 -0.98 -15.04
CA ALA A 296 -15.91 -1.36 -13.81
C ALA A 296 -16.77 -0.22 -13.22
N GLY A 297 -16.41 1.04 -13.46
CA GLY A 297 -17.11 2.26 -13.05
C GLY A 297 -16.78 2.77 -11.63
N HIS A 298 -15.85 2.13 -10.92
CA HIS A 298 -15.48 2.55 -9.55
C HIS A 298 -14.53 3.76 -9.59
N GLY A 299 -13.46 3.68 -10.38
CA GLY A 299 -12.48 4.75 -10.54
C GLY A 299 -13.06 6.02 -11.18
N THR A 300 -13.98 5.90 -12.15
CA THR A 300 -14.75 7.04 -12.67
C THR A 300 -15.59 7.72 -11.58
N HIS A 301 -16.25 6.94 -10.72
CA HIS A 301 -17.05 7.50 -9.63
C HIS A 301 -16.18 8.17 -8.55
N VAL A 302 -15.03 7.58 -8.21
CA VAL A 302 -14.01 8.19 -7.33
C VAL A 302 -13.48 9.50 -7.92
N SER A 303 -13.16 9.51 -9.21
CA SER A 303 -12.69 10.69 -9.95
C SER A 303 -13.73 11.81 -9.95
N GLY A 304 -15.00 11.49 -10.18
CA GLY A 304 -16.10 12.45 -10.09
C GLY A 304 -16.21 13.11 -8.71
N ILE A 305 -16.06 12.35 -7.62
CA ILE A 305 -16.02 12.88 -6.25
C ILE A 305 -14.80 13.78 -6.03
N ALA A 306 -13.63 13.35 -6.52
CA ALA A 306 -12.37 14.05 -6.32
C ALA A 306 -12.34 15.38 -7.10
N MET A 307 -12.54 15.33 -8.42
CA MET A 307 -12.21 16.43 -9.35
C MET A 307 -13.22 16.67 -10.47
N GLY A 308 -14.43 16.10 -10.36
CA GLY A 308 -15.47 16.26 -11.36
C GLY A 308 -15.99 17.71 -11.46
N THR A 309 -16.15 18.24 -12.68
CA THR A 309 -16.73 19.57 -12.94
C THR A 309 -18.24 19.61 -12.69
N GLY A 310 -18.94 18.51 -13.00
CA GLY A 310 -20.37 18.32 -12.76
C GLY A 310 -21.15 17.95 -14.03
N ASP A 311 -22.45 18.29 -14.06
CA ASP A 311 -23.17 18.49 -15.32
C ASP A 311 -22.97 19.93 -15.83
N ALA A 312 -23.39 20.25 -17.06
CA ALA A 312 -23.43 21.61 -17.62
C ALA A 312 -24.23 22.67 -16.81
N ARG A 313 -24.72 22.34 -15.61
CA ARG A 313 -25.31 23.26 -14.62
C ARG A 313 -24.50 23.30 -13.31
N ARG A 314 -23.29 22.74 -13.32
CA ARG A 314 -22.40 22.49 -12.17
C ARG A 314 -23.13 21.78 -11.01
N GLN A 315 -23.95 20.77 -11.33
CA GLN A 315 -24.48 19.83 -10.35
C GLN A 315 -23.53 18.63 -10.21
N TYR A 316 -23.42 18.10 -8.98
CA TYR A 316 -22.54 16.98 -8.64
C TYR A 316 -21.02 17.24 -8.79
N THR A 317 -20.60 18.52 -8.88
CA THR A 317 -19.20 18.95 -8.82
C THR A 317 -18.47 18.35 -7.60
N GLY A 318 -17.27 17.83 -7.86
CA GLY A 318 -16.36 17.24 -6.88
C GLY A 318 -15.70 18.27 -5.96
N MET A 319 -14.70 17.83 -5.21
CA MET A 319 -13.96 18.69 -4.27
C MET A 319 -13.02 19.66 -4.98
N ALA A 320 -12.29 19.17 -5.97
CA ALA A 320 -11.21 19.86 -6.67
C ALA A 320 -11.46 19.91 -8.19
N PRO A 321 -12.53 20.59 -8.68
CA PRO A 321 -12.87 20.61 -10.10
C PRO A 321 -11.83 21.27 -11.02
N GLY A 322 -10.87 22.04 -10.47
CA GLY A 322 -9.73 22.61 -11.19
C GLY A 322 -8.49 21.70 -11.26
N ALA A 323 -8.53 20.50 -10.67
CA ALA A 323 -7.40 19.57 -10.71
C ALA A 323 -7.33 18.79 -12.04
N TYR A 324 -6.10 18.40 -12.40
CA TYR A 324 -5.79 17.48 -13.49
C TYR A 324 -5.86 16.01 -13.04
N LEU A 325 -6.16 15.13 -13.99
CA LEU A 325 -6.31 13.70 -13.80
C LEU A 325 -5.08 12.93 -14.33
N VAL A 326 -4.57 12.02 -13.50
CA VAL A 326 -3.73 10.90 -13.94
C VAL A 326 -4.46 9.60 -13.61
N ASP A 327 -4.66 8.73 -14.61
CA ASP A 327 -5.39 7.46 -14.44
C ASP A 327 -4.44 6.27 -14.19
N LEU A 328 -4.52 5.65 -13.01
CA LEU A 328 -3.69 4.52 -12.61
C LEU A 328 -4.54 3.29 -12.34
N LYS A 329 -4.77 2.52 -13.41
CA LYS A 329 -5.54 1.27 -13.36
C LYS A 329 -4.75 0.17 -12.66
N VAL A 330 -5.21 -0.21 -11.46
CA VAL A 330 -4.67 -1.31 -10.63
C VAL A 330 -5.66 -2.46 -10.43
N PHE A 331 -6.95 -2.26 -10.75
CA PHE A 331 -7.92 -3.35 -10.85
C PHE A 331 -8.10 -3.79 -12.30
N THR A 332 -8.12 -5.10 -12.49
CA THR A 332 -8.53 -5.72 -13.76
C THR A 332 -10.00 -5.44 -14.07
N ASP A 333 -10.41 -5.57 -15.34
CA ASP A 333 -11.80 -5.33 -15.81
C ASP A 333 -12.89 -6.16 -15.10
N VAL A 334 -12.50 -7.17 -14.32
CA VAL A 334 -13.40 -7.98 -13.49
C VAL A 334 -13.41 -7.56 -12.01
N GLY A 335 -12.89 -6.36 -11.70
CA GLY A 335 -12.87 -5.77 -10.36
C GLY A 335 -11.90 -6.46 -9.40
N ARG A 336 -10.84 -7.11 -9.90
CA ARG A 336 -9.86 -7.84 -9.06
C ARG A 336 -8.51 -7.13 -9.08
N ALA A 337 -7.95 -6.89 -7.90
CA ALA A 337 -6.59 -6.41 -7.70
C ALA A 337 -5.88 -7.27 -6.62
N ASN A 338 -4.55 -7.20 -6.61
CA ASN A 338 -3.69 -7.75 -5.56
C ASN A 338 -2.60 -6.73 -5.20
N SER A 339 -1.83 -7.01 -4.15
CA SER A 339 -0.70 -6.14 -3.76
C SER A 339 0.28 -5.88 -4.91
N ALA A 340 0.51 -6.84 -5.82
CA ALA A 340 1.49 -6.67 -6.90
C ALA A 340 1.12 -5.57 -7.90
N ASP A 341 -0.14 -5.52 -8.34
CA ASP A 341 -0.58 -4.53 -9.31
C ASP A 341 -0.71 -3.13 -8.65
N VAL A 342 -1.10 -3.07 -7.38
CA VAL A 342 -1.04 -1.82 -6.58
C VAL A 342 0.40 -1.32 -6.40
N ILE A 343 1.35 -2.19 -6.02
CA ILE A 343 2.77 -1.84 -5.87
C ILE A 343 3.36 -1.32 -7.20
N ARG A 344 2.97 -1.90 -8.34
CA ARG A 344 3.36 -1.42 -9.68
C ARG A 344 2.83 -0.02 -9.96
N GLY A 345 1.55 0.25 -9.66
CA GLY A 345 0.95 1.59 -9.82
C GLY A 345 1.61 2.64 -8.93
N ILE A 346 1.90 2.30 -7.67
CA ILE A 346 2.60 3.19 -6.72
C ILE A 346 4.02 3.49 -7.20
N GLU A 347 4.80 2.49 -7.60
CA GLU A 347 6.16 2.69 -8.14
C GLU A 347 6.15 3.52 -9.43
N TRP A 348 5.17 3.31 -10.33
CA TRP A 348 5.02 4.14 -11.52
C TRP A 348 4.77 5.61 -11.15
N ALA A 349 3.89 5.88 -10.18
CA ALA A 349 3.59 7.23 -9.73
C ALA A 349 4.79 7.90 -9.04
N ILE A 350 5.54 7.16 -8.21
CA ILE A 350 6.77 7.66 -7.58
C ILE A 350 7.80 8.05 -8.65
N ASN A 351 7.98 7.22 -9.69
CA ASN A 351 8.89 7.52 -10.78
C ASN A 351 8.44 8.70 -11.65
N ASN A 352 7.13 9.02 -11.65
CA ASN A 352 6.54 10.10 -12.43
C ASN A 352 6.15 11.36 -11.64
N ARG A 353 6.52 11.45 -10.35
CA ARG A 353 6.19 12.57 -9.45
C ARG A 353 6.55 13.97 -9.96
N ASP A 354 7.57 14.08 -10.83
CA ASP A 354 8.06 15.34 -11.43
C ASP A 354 7.94 15.35 -12.98
N THR A 355 7.22 14.40 -13.59
CA THR A 355 7.19 14.24 -15.06
C THR A 355 6.49 15.40 -15.75
N ASN A 356 7.09 15.91 -16.83
CA ASN A 356 6.45 16.89 -17.70
C ASN A 356 5.67 16.16 -18.80
N TRP A 357 4.34 16.15 -18.69
CA TRP A 357 3.41 15.51 -19.62
C TRP A 357 3.23 16.24 -20.96
N GLY A 358 3.84 17.43 -21.11
CA GLY A 358 3.75 18.24 -22.34
C GLY A 358 2.49 19.08 -22.49
N ASN A 359 1.59 19.07 -21.49
CA ASN A 359 0.39 19.91 -21.45
C ASN A 359 0.74 21.38 -21.10
N ASN A 360 1.03 21.67 -19.83
CA ASN A 360 1.36 23.03 -19.38
C ASN A 360 2.17 23.06 -18.06
N ASP A 361 2.61 24.24 -17.63
CA ASP A 361 3.43 24.41 -16.42
C ASP A 361 2.71 23.99 -15.12
N SER A 362 1.36 24.03 -15.08
CA SER A 362 0.54 23.73 -13.90
C SER A 362 0.02 22.29 -13.83
N SER A 363 0.41 21.43 -14.76
CA SER A 363 0.02 20.02 -14.83
C SER A 363 1.18 19.03 -14.68
N ASN A 364 2.39 19.50 -14.35
CA ASN A 364 3.56 18.62 -14.24
C ASN A 364 3.48 17.70 -13.00
N GLY A 365 3.82 16.43 -13.17
CA GLY A 365 4.04 15.49 -12.08
C GLY A 365 2.76 14.90 -11.50
N ILE A 366 2.83 14.55 -10.20
CA ILE A 366 1.72 14.01 -9.40
C ILE A 366 1.85 14.59 -7.97
N ASP A 367 0.85 15.35 -7.53
CA ASP A 367 0.81 15.95 -6.18
C ASP A 367 0.08 15.07 -5.16
N VAL A 368 -0.97 14.39 -5.60
CA VAL A 368 -1.87 13.59 -4.76
C VAL A 368 -2.10 12.22 -5.39
N MET A 369 -1.99 11.18 -4.58
CA MET A 369 -2.41 9.83 -4.93
C MET A 369 -3.68 9.49 -4.15
N SER A 370 -4.75 9.12 -4.85
CA SER A 370 -6.03 8.70 -4.26
C SER A 370 -6.21 7.19 -4.43
N MET A 371 -6.33 6.46 -3.33
CA MET A 371 -6.56 5.00 -3.29
C MET A 371 -7.86 4.73 -2.53
N SER A 372 -8.92 4.31 -3.23
CA SER A 372 -10.26 4.09 -2.64
C SER A 372 -10.55 2.61 -2.40
N PHE A 373 -9.59 1.92 -1.80
CA PHE A 373 -9.60 0.46 -1.65
C PHE A 373 -8.82 0.01 -0.41
N GLY A 374 -8.88 -1.29 -0.11
CA GLY A 374 -8.02 -1.93 0.89
C GLY A 374 -8.22 -3.44 0.95
N THR A 375 -7.81 -4.06 2.04
CA THR A 375 -7.91 -5.51 2.22
C THR A 375 -9.30 -5.89 2.74
N GLY A 376 -9.96 -6.87 2.11
CA GLY A 376 -11.28 -7.39 2.57
C GLY A 376 -11.24 -8.10 3.93
N SER A 377 -10.03 -8.46 4.39
CA SER A 377 -9.74 -9.02 5.71
C SER A 377 -8.70 -8.16 6.42
N ALA A 378 -8.84 -7.94 7.73
CA ALA A 378 -7.81 -7.27 8.51
C ALA A 378 -6.57 -8.18 8.70
N PRO A 379 -5.33 -7.65 8.61
CA PRO A 379 -4.13 -8.41 8.95
C PRO A 379 -4.23 -8.97 10.38
N GLY A 380 -4.01 -10.28 10.54
CA GLY A 380 -4.09 -10.97 11.84
C GLY A 380 -5.52 -11.25 12.36
N ALA A 381 -6.56 -11.15 11.53
CA ALA A 381 -7.93 -11.55 11.91
C ALA A 381 -8.26 -12.99 11.45
N ALA A 382 -7.74 -13.98 12.19
CA ALA A 382 -8.16 -15.38 12.14
C ALA A 382 -8.53 -15.87 13.56
#